data_AF-A0A496XJ88-F1
#
_entry.id   AF-A0A496XJ88-F1
#
_cell.length_a   1.000
_cell.length_b   1.000
_cell.length_c   1.000
_cell.angle_alpha   90.00
_cell.angle_beta   90.00
_cell.angle_gamma   90.00
#
_symmetry.space_group_name_H-M   'P 1'
#
loop_
_entity.id
_entity.type
_entity.pdbx_description
1 polymer ?
#
loop_
_entity_poly.entity_id
_entity_poly.type
_entity_poly.pdbx_seq_one_letter_code
_entity_poly.pdbx_strand_id
1 'polypeptide(L)' 'MTKFIDDITEYDYGDIMTLPEFLSSCKYGAFIDYDGFGHAACNGKVNSDLDIRPSKLNEIPEGTTHIVWFNR' A
#
# COMPACT_ATOMS: atom_id res chain seq x y z
N MET A 1 -17.18 -3.42 10.36
CA MET A 1 -16.68 -2.07 10.71
C MET A 1 -15.20 -2.09 10.40
N THR A 2 -14.81 -1.58 9.23
CA THR A 2 -13.42 -1.57 8.79
C THR A 2 -12.64 -0.68 9.73
N LYS A 3 -11.60 -1.22 10.36
CA LYS A 3 -10.81 -0.51 11.35
C LYS A 3 -9.79 0.32 10.56
N PHE A 4 -10.05 1.60 10.40
CA PHE A 4 -9.06 2.55 9.91
C PHE A 4 -8.19 2.92 11.10
N ILE A 5 -7.03 2.28 11.24
CA ILE A 5 -6.36 2.19 12.54
C ILE A 5 -5.53 3.45 12.81
N ASP A 6 -4.85 4.04 11.81
CA ASP A 6 -3.95 5.18 12.06
C ASP A 6 -3.92 6.19 10.89
N ASP A 7 -3.52 7.44 11.19
CA ASP A 7 -3.18 8.45 10.19
C ASP A 7 -1.88 8.04 9.49
N ILE A 8 -1.85 8.08 8.16
CA ILE A 8 -0.67 7.67 7.38
C ILE A 8 0.57 8.49 7.73
N THR A 9 0.39 9.72 8.20
CA THR A 9 1.50 10.59 8.61
C THR A 9 2.16 10.17 9.93
N GLU A 10 1.54 9.27 10.68
CA GLU A 10 2.05 8.72 11.94
C GLU A 10 2.74 7.36 11.76
N TYR A 11 2.71 6.77 10.56
CA TYR A 11 3.42 5.52 10.26
C TYR A 11 4.94 5.74 10.24
N ASP A 12 5.63 5.22 11.26
CA ASP A 12 7.10 5.27 11.40
C ASP A 12 7.80 4.01 10.85
N TYR A 13 7.02 3.02 10.41
CA TYR A 13 7.49 1.75 9.88
C TYR A 13 6.91 1.47 8.50
N GLY A 14 7.75 1.04 7.55
CA GLY A 14 7.38 0.85 6.14
C GLY A 14 7.59 2.10 5.29
N ASP A 15 7.67 1.92 3.98
CA ASP A 15 7.89 2.98 3.00
C ASP A 15 6.55 3.50 2.48
N ILE A 16 6.24 4.76 2.79
CA ILE A 16 5.03 5.43 2.29
C ILE A 16 5.30 6.00 0.90
N MET A 17 4.46 5.66 -0.07
CA MET A 17 4.53 6.20 -1.43
C MET A 17 3.15 6.44 -2.00
N THR A 18 3.03 7.32 -2.98
CA THR A 18 1.77 7.53 -3.69
C THR A 18 1.38 6.29 -4.49
N LEU A 19 0.09 6.09 -4.74
CA LEU A 19 -0.38 4.98 -5.56
C LEU A 19 0.29 4.93 -6.96
N PRO A 20 0.46 6.05 -7.69
CA PRO A 20 1.17 6.03 -8.98
C PRO A 20 2.63 5.57 -8.88
N GLU A 21 3.36 5.96 -7.83
CA GLU A 21 4.74 5.51 -7.60
C GLU A 21 4.79 4.01 -7.37
N PHE A 22 3.91 3.48 -6.52
CA PHE A 22 3.79 2.04 -6.29
C PHE A 22 3.49 1.27 -7.57
N LEU A 23 2.50 1.72 -8.35
CA LEU A 23 2.12 1.09 -9.63
C LEU A 23 3.28 1.11 -10.65
N SER A 24 4.03 2.22 -10.70
CA SER A 24 5.23 2.32 -11.53
C SER A 24 6.30 1.33 -11.10
N SER A 25 6.59 1.24 -9.79
CA SER A 25 7.54 0.29 -9.23
C SER A 25 7.17 -1.17 -9.54
N CYS A 26 5.88 -1.53 -9.44
CA CYS A 26 5.39 -2.85 -9.85
C CYS A 26 5.59 -3.08 -11.36
N LYS A 27 5.21 -2.10 -12.19
CA LYS A 27 5.30 -2.18 -13.66
C LYS A 27 6.73 -2.38 -14.16
N TYR A 28 7.71 -1.74 -13.51
CA TYR A 28 9.13 -1.84 -13.88
C TYR A 28 9.88 -2.93 -13.11
N GLY A 29 9.19 -3.74 -12.31
CA GLY A 29 9.78 -4.88 -11.59
C GLY A 29 10.66 -4.49 -10.40
N ALA A 30 10.54 -3.26 -9.89
CA ALA A 30 11.17 -2.83 -8.64
C ALA A 30 10.48 -3.42 -7.41
N PHE A 31 9.18 -3.76 -7.53
CA PHE A 31 8.46 -4.57 -6.55
C PHE A 31 7.87 -5.81 -7.21
N ILE A 32 8.14 -6.97 -6.61
CA ILE A 32 7.51 -8.25 -6.92
C ILE A 32 6.86 -8.85 -5.66
N ASP A 33 5.99 -9.84 -5.83
CA ASP A 33 5.23 -10.47 -4.74
C ASP A 33 6.09 -11.01 -3.58
N TYR A 34 7.35 -11.31 -3.87
CA TYR A 34 8.30 -11.84 -2.90
C TYR A 34 8.96 -10.76 -2.02
N ASP A 35 9.03 -9.52 -2.50
CA ASP A 35 9.77 -8.43 -1.84
C ASP A 35 9.05 -7.93 -0.58
N GLY A 36 7.74 -8.10 -0.50
CA GLY A 36 6.94 -7.50 0.56
C GLY A 36 5.45 -7.48 0.31
N PHE A 37 4.75 -6.63 1.06
CA PHE A 37 3.33 -6.35 0.91
C PHE A 37 3.02 -4.89 1.19
N GLY A 38 1.92 -4.38 0.64
CA GLY A 38 1.46 -3.01 0.85
C GLY A 38 0.14 -2.95 1.60
N HIS A 39 -0.10 -1.87 2.34
CA HIS A 39 -1.42 -1.52 2.88
C HIS A 39 -1.93 -0.24 2.20
N ALA A 40 -3.21 -0.22 1.82
CA ALA A 40 -3.82 0.95 1.19
C ALA A 40 -4.10 2.04 2.22
N ALA A 41 -3.86 3.29 1.82
CA ALA A 41 -4.30 4.46 2.57
C ALA A 41 -5.34 5.26 1.77
N CYS A 42 -6.52 5.42 2.39
CA CYS A 42 -7.65 6.17 1.83
C CYS A 42 -8.00 7.30 2.81
N ASN A 43 -8.14 8.53 2.30
CA ASN A 43 -8.43 9.72 3.12
C ASN A 43 -7.48 9.88 4.32
N GLY A 44 -6.19 9.62 4.10
CA GLY A 44 -5.16 9.71 5.14
C GLY A 44 -5.17 8.55 6.14
N LYS A 45 -6.02 7.53 6.00
CA LYS A 45 -6.08 6.41 6.94
C LYS A 45 -5.66 5.10 6.31
N VAL A 46 -4.83 4.34 7.01
CA VAL A 46 -4.34 3.03 6.55
C VAL A 46 -5.35 1.93 6.86
N ASN A 47 -5.56 1.04 5.89
CA ASN A 47 -6.30 -0.21 6.05
C ASN A 47 -5.32 -1.38 6.06
N SER A 48 -5.03 -1.92 7.24
CA SER A 48 -4.12 -3.05 7.44
C SER A 48 -4.78 -4.41 7.33
N ASP A 49 -6.09 -4.47 7.06
CA ASP A 49 -6.83 -5.74 6.90
C ASP A 49 -6.65 -6.35 5.49
N LEU A 50 -6.04 -5.61 4.56
CA LEU A 50 -5.84 -6.01 3.17
C LEU A 50 -4.38 -5.85 2.75
N ASP A 51 -3.73 -6.97 2.50
CA ASP A 51 -2.41 -7.01 1.86
C ASP A 51 -2.54 -6.80 0.35
N ILE A 52 -1.86 -5.77 -0.15
CA ILE A 52 -1.71 -5.47 -1.56
C ILE A 52 -0.41 -6.08 -2.06
N ARG A 53 -0.49 -6.80 -3.18
CA ARG A 53 0.65 -7.46 -3.84
C ARG A 53 0.76 -6.98 -5.29
N PRO A 54 1.98 -6.91 -5.87
CA PRO A 54 2.18 -6.60 -7.28
C PRO A 54 1.38 -7.48 -8.27
N SER A 55 1.04 -8.72 -7.93
CA SER A 55 0.17 -9.58 -8.75
C SER A 55 -1.33 -9.31 -8.61
N LYS A 56 -1.74 -8.49 -7.64
CA LYS A 56 -3.13 -8.22 -7.25
C LYS A 56 -3.51 -6.75 -7.35
N LEU A 57 -2.91 -6.01 -8.30
CA LEU A 57 -3.13 -4.56 -8.45
C LEU A 57 -4.61 -4.18 -8.70
N ASN A 58 -5.39 -5.10 -9.28
CA ASN A 58 -6.82 -4.94 -9.51
C ASN A 58 -7.67 -5.05 -8.23
N GLU A 59 -7.10 -5.50 -7.11
CA GLU A 59 -7.76 -5.58 -5.81
C GLU A 59 -7.56 -4.30 -4.96
N ILE A 60 -6.80 -3.31 -5.46
CA ILE A 60 -6.58 -2.05 -4.77
C ILE A 60 -7.91 -1.29 -4.62
N PRO A 61 -8.34 -0.92 -3.39
CA PRO A 61 -9.59 -0.22 -3.16
C PRO A 61 -9.66 1.12 -3.89
N GLU A 62 -10.85 1.47 -4.39
CA GLU A 62 -11.10 2.79 -4.96
C GLU A 62 -10.86 3.89 -3.92
N GLY A 63 -10.28 5.03 -4.36
CA GLY A 63 -9.93 6.13 -3.47
C GLY A 63 -8.61 5.94 -2.70
N THR A 64 -7.87 4.86 -2.97
CA THR A 64 -6.50 4.71 -2.46
C THR A 64 -5.62 5.83 -3.02
N THR A 65 -4.96 6.55 -2.12
CA THR A 65 -4.06 7.66 -2.49
C THR A 65 -2.60 7.29 -2.33
N HIS A 66 -2.30 6.45 -1.33
CA HIS A 66 -0.95 6.01 -0.99
C HIS A 66 -0.95 4.52 -0.65
N ILE A 67 0.24 3.94 -0.72
CA ILE A 67 0.55 2.60 -0.25
C ILE A 67 1.63 2.73 0.82
N VAL A 68 1.44 2.05 1.95
CA VAL A 68 2.51 1.80 2.91
C VAL A 68 3.10 0.44 2.59
N TRP A 69 4.34 0.40 2.11
CA TRP A 69 5.01 -0.81 1.68
C TRP A 69 5.93 -1.36 2.77
N PHE A 70 5.83 -2.66 3.03
CA PHE A 70 6.64 -3.37 4.01
C PHE A 70 7.52 -4.38 3.29
N ASN A 71 8.82 -4.09 3.22
CA ASN A 71 9.81 -5.05 2.73
C ASN A 71 9.92 -6.26 3.66
N ARG A 72 10.21 -7.41 3.08
CA ARG A 72 10.45 -8.68 3.78
C ARG A 72 11.94 -8.97 3.98
#